data_AF-A0A1G8YJ09-F1
#
_entry.id   AF-A0A1G8YJ09-F1
#
_cell.length_a   1.000
_cell.length_b   1.000
_cell.length_c   1.000
_cell.angle_alpha   90.00
_cell.angle_beta   90.00
_cell.angle_gamma   90.00
#
_symmetry.space_group_name_H-M   'P 1'
#
loop_
_entity.id
_entity.type
_entity.pdbx_description
1 polymer ?
#
loop_
_entity_poly.entity_id
_entity_poly.type
_entity_poly.pdbx_seq_one_letter_code
_entity_poly.pdbx_strand_id
1 'polypeptide(L)'
;MPPATTSTSQTEFVQEAFETTVENKDEVQFLEAIDDAVSRLREQIDDDTLENILRADSGSYRLRGGMTRDGLQPEPFTQQAVIEPLLSELGHSFDTEAGGLSGGRTMVADYTVSLRDFDTDSTRLLIEAEPINKALDSREHGIGQVRDWLSQREFESDFGFATDGLRWAFVRYDPDSYSHNVIEEVDLQPVFLALFENQVGAREPVEEAVFDADRERVASLLRTFEFENFVSIAVEARQVIKRTQEEITDEFYDDYIRYVFGIVDEDEETPRSLIGDGVVKPDGATEDDARLFAVELMNRLVFIKFLEDKELVHPDLLLTLKDAYEDGMYTGSLYDEFVKPLFYDVMNEKPDQRPPTVQDIEVFEDIPYLNGGLFRPSLGDDDFNEEDFDVRNSVMKSIIDLLEGYSFSAGGSPTDLDPSVLGNVFEKTVNYITSDNADTNKELGAYYTPSEITRFCRKRRFARHCWTASVACWSKSVTGLRRKSRTTIRCTRLSRTCRVIGA
;
A
#
# COMPACT_ATOMS: atom_id res chain seq x y z
N MET A 1 6.19 -14.71 10.98
CA MET A 1 4.86 -14.89 10.34
C MET A 1 4.88 -14.05 9.09
N PRO A 2 4.36 -14.52 7.94
CA PRO A 2 4.20 -13.65 6.78
C PRO A 2 3.15 -12.56 7.11
N PRO A 3 3.17 -11.40 6.44
CA PRO A 3 2.24 -10.32 6.73
C PRO A 3 0.83 -10.77 6.31
N ALA A 4 -0.03 -10.99 7.30
CA ALA A 4 -1.41 -11.44 7.11
C ALA A 4 -2.41 -10.27 7.06
N THR A 5 -1.93 -9.02 6.98
CA THR A 5 -2.77 -7.84 7.21
C THR A 5 -3.41 -7.27 5.94
N THR A 6 -2.74 -7.35 4.80
CA THR A 6 -3.22 -6.73 3.54
C THR A 6 -4.31 -7.53 2.82
N SER A 7 -4.17 -8.85 2.70
CA SER A 7 -5.18 -9.66 1.99
C SER A 7 -6.52 -9.71 2.75
N THR A 8 -6.48 -9.87 4.07
CA THR A 8 -7.71 -9.96 4.89
C THR A 8 -8.51 -8.66 4.90
N SER A 9 -7.82 -7.52 4.94
CA SER A 9 -8.48 -6.20 4.88
C SER A 9 -9.09 -5.89 3.51
N GLN A 10 -8.47 -6.38 2.42
CA GLN A 10 -9.05 -6.27 1.08
C GLN A 10 -10.31 -7.12 0.94
N THR A 11 -10.26 -8.39 1.39
CA THR A 11 -11.42 -9.28 1.35
C THR A 11 -12.59 -8.71 2.15
N GLU A 12 -12.34 -8.17 3.34
CA GLU A 12 -13.34 -7.52 4.17
C GLU A 12 -13.90 -6.27 3.50
N PHE A 13 -13.05 -5.43 2.90
CA PHE A 13 -13.49 -4.28 2.11
C PHE A 13 -14.43 -4.71 0.97
N VAL A 14 -14.08 -5.74 0.19
CA VAL A 14 -14.95 -6.18 -0.91
C VAL A 14 -16.30 -6.66 -0.39
N GLN A 15 -16.30 -7.42 0.71
CA GLN A 15 -17.50 -7.96 1.32
C GLN A 15 -18.43 -6.90 1.91
N GLU A 16 -17.88 -5.86 2.55
CA GLU A 16 -18.67 -4.82 3.19
C GLU A 16 -19.08 -3.70 2.23
N ALA A 17 -18.22 -3.41 1.25
CA ALA A 17 -18.37 -2.22 0.41
C ALA A 17 -19.19 -2.46 -0.87
N PHE A 18 -19.30 -3.71 -1.33
CA PHE A 18 -20.04 -4.06 -2.55
C PHE A 18 -21.15 -5.06 -2.28
N GLU A 19 -22.31 -4.83 -2.92
CA GLU A 19 -23.39 -5.80 -2.98
C GLU A 19 -23.01 -6.94 -3.94
N THR A 20 -22.41 -7.99 -3.38
CA THR A 20 -21.98 -9.21 -4.07
C THR A 20 -22.67 -10.42 -3.46
N THR A 21 -22.92 -11.44 -4.27
CA THR A 21 -23.63 -12.65 -3.85
C THR A 21 -22.83 -13.89 -4.17
N VAL A 22 -22.81 -14.84 -3.25
CA VAL A 22 -22.21 -16.17 -3.47
C VAL A 22 -23.26 -17.20 -3.07
N GLU A 23 -23.74 -18.00 -4.02
CA GLU A 23 -24.60 -19.12 -3.68
C GLU A 23 -23.75 -20.35 -3.30
N ASN A 24 -24.18 -21.11 -2.28
CA ASN A 24 -23.51 -22.35 -1.89
C ASN A 24 -23.37 -23.35 -3.06
N LYS A 25 -24.29 -23.27 -4.04
CA LYS A 25 -24.23 -24.13 -5.23
C LYS A 25 -23.01 -23.77 -6.09
N ASP A 26 -22.76 -22.48 -6.30
CA ASP A 26 -21.64 -22.01 -7.13
C ASP A 26 -20.30 -22.31 -6.45
N GLU A 27 -20.27 -22.23 -5.12
CA GLU A 27 -19.11 -22.66 -4.31
C GLU A 27 -18.75 -24.14 -4.55
N VAL A 28 -19.74 -25.05 -4.49
CA VAL A 28 -19.52 -26.48 -4.72
C VAL A 28 -19.12 -26.74 -6.18
N GLN A 29 -19.77 -26.10 -7.15
CA GLN A 29 -19.40 -26.26 -8.56
C GLN A 29 -17.98 -25.78 -8.84
N PHE A 30 -17.55 -24.68 -8.20
CA PHE A 30 -16.19 -24.20 -8.32
C PHE A 30 -15.17 -25.13 -7.66
N LEU A 31 -15.49 -25.74 -6.51
CA LEU A 31 -14.66 -26.78 -5.89
C LEU A 31 -14.50 -28.00 -6.82
N GLU A 32 -15.57 -28.43 -7.49
CA GLU A 32 -15.50 -29.49 -8.51
C GLU A 32 -14.59 -29.09 -9.69
N ALA A 33 -14.66 -27.84 -10.14
CA ALA A 33 -13.78 -27.34 -11.20
C ALA A 33 -12.29 -27.33 -10.79
N ILE A 34 -11.98 -26.99 -9.54
CA ILE A 34 -10.62 -27.10 -8.99
C ILE A 34 -10.18 -28.58 -8.92
N ASP A 35 -11.04 -29.48 -8.45
CA ASP A 35 -10.73 -30.92 -8.38
C ASP A 35 -10.43 -31.50 -9.78
N ASP A 36 -11.21 -31.09 -10.79
CA ASP A 36 -10.95 -31.43 -12.19
C ASP A 36 -9.63 -30.84 -12.71
N ALA A 37 -9.27 -29.62 -12.31
CA ALA A 37 -7.98 -29.01 -12.65
C ALA A 37 -6.81 -29.80 -12.02
N VAL A 38 -6.93 -30.20 -10.75
CA VAL A 38 -5.98 -31.08 -10.07
C VAL A 38 -5.84 -32.41 -10.81
N SER A 39 -6.94 -33.00 -11.27
CA SER A 39 -6.92 -34.22 -12.08
C SER A 39 -6.10 -34.05 -13.36
N ARG A 40 -6.30 -32.95 -14.10
CA ARG A 40 -5.53 -32.64 -15.33
C ARG A 40 -4.05 -32.41 -15.05
N LEU A 41 -3.71 -31.77 -13.92
CA LEU A 41 -2.32 -31.61 -13.49
C LEU A 41 -1.66 -32.97 -13.27
N ARG A 42 -2.33 -33.90 -12.57
CA ARG A 42 -1.83 -35.27 -12.28
C ARG A 42 -1.73 -36.18 -13.50
N GLU A 43 -2.50 -35.90 -14.55
CA GLU A 43 -2.36 -36.59 -15.84
C GLU A 43 -1.01 -36.30 -16.50
N GLN A 44 -0.43 -35.12 -16.26
CA GLN A 44 0.80 -34.67 -16.87
C GLN A 44 2.00 -34.62 -15.93
N ILE A 45 1.80 -34.39 -14.63
CA ILE A 45 2.86 -34.26 -13.62
C ILE A 45 2.75 -35.46 -12.67
N ASP A 46 3.86 -36.05 -12.26
CA ASP A 46 3.85 -37.09 -11.22
C ASP A 46 3.43 -36.52 -9.85
N ASP A 47 2.79 -37.36 -9.03
CA ASP A 47 2.22 -36.94 -7.75
C ASP A 47 3.27 -36.32 -6.81
N ASP A 48 4.50 -36.86 -6.74
CA ASP A 48 5.58 -36.31 -5.91
C ASP A 48 5.97 -34.89 -6.36
N THR A 49 6.12 -34.68 -7.67
CA THR A 49 6.47 -33.37 -8.24
C THR A 49 5.34 -32.36 -8.07
N LEU A 50 4.09 -32.77 -8.28
CA LEU A 50 2.92 -31.92 -8.11
C LEU A 50 2.73 -31.51 -6.64
N GLU A 51 2.88 -32.45 -5.70
CA GLU A 51 2.82 -32.15 -4.27
C GLU A 51 3.88 -31.09 -3.88
N ASN A 52 5.11 -31.23 -4.39
CA ASN A 52 6.16 -30.24 -4.15
C ASN A 52 5.82 -28.85 -4.72
N ILE A 53 5.16 -28.77 -5.89
CA ILE A 53 4.68 -27.50 -6.44
C ILE A 53 3.60 -26.90 -5.52
N LEU A 54 2.61 -27.69 -5.10
CA LEU A 54 1.47 -27.24 -4.30
C LEU A 54 1.82 -26.90 -2.85
N ARG A 55 2.92 -27.44 -2.31
CA ARG A 55 3.43 -27.08 -0.97
C ARG A 55 4.44 -25.94 -0.98
N ALA A 56 4.99 -25.62 -2.14
CA ALA A 56 6.05 -24.62 -2.26
C ALA A 56 5.51 -23.19 -2.08
N ASP A 57 6.33 -22.33 -1.47
CA ASP A 57 6.07 -20.90 -1.48
C ASP A 57 6.06 -20.36 -2.92
N SER A 58 5.31 -19.29 -3.14
CA SER A 58 5.18 -18.64 -4.44
C SER A 58 6.53 -18.41 -5.13
N GLY A 59 6.67 -18.89 -6.36
CA GLY A 59 7.86 -18.73 -7.18
C GLY A 59 9.07 -19.59 -6.80
N SER A 60 9.03 -20.31 -5.66
CA SER A 60 10.17 -21.08 -5.13
C SER A 60 10.37 -22.42 -5.85
N TYR A 61 9.30 -23.06 -6.32
CA TYR A 61 9.34 -24.31 -7.06
C TYR A 61 8.51 -24.21 -8.35
N ARG A 62 9.17 -23.78 -9.42
CA ARG A 62 8.51 -23.47 -10.71
C ARG A 62 8.43 -24.68 -11.62
N LEU A 63 7.27 -24.83 -12.26
CA LEU A 63 7.06 -25.84 -13.29
C LEU A 63 8.04 -25.67 -14.46
N ARG A 64 8.63 -26.77 -14.91
CA ARG A 64 9.49 -26.84 -16.09
C ARG A 64 8.95 -27.90 -17.02
N GLY A 65 9.12 -27.74 -18.33
CA GLY A 65 8.56 -28.70 -19.29
C GLY A 65 9.00 -30.15 -19.07
N GLY A 66 10.23 -30.39 -18.61
CA GLY A 66 10.73 -31.73 -18.27
C GLY A 66 10.08 -32.38 -17.04
N MET A 67 9.23 -31.67 -16.30
CA MET A 67 8.40 -32.19 -15.20
C MET A 67 7.04 -32.71 -15.69
N THR A 68 6.69 -32.47 -16.96
CA THR A 68 5.48 -32.99 -17.58
C THR A 68 5.81 -34.23 -18.42
N ARG A 69 4.89 -35.19 -18.50
CA ARG A 69 5.04 -36.43 -19.28
C ARG A 69 5.31 -36.15 -20.75
N ASP A 70 4.64 -35.14 -21.31
CA ASP A 70 4.72 -34.79 -22.73
C ASP A 70 5.70 -33.63 -23.05
N GLY A 71 6.42 -33.11 -22.05
CA GLY A 71 7.35 -32.00 -22.27
C GLY A 71 6.66 -30.66 -22.59
N LEU A 72 5.44 -30.47 -22.09
CA LEU A 72 4.60 -29.31 -22.33
C LEU A 72 5.25 -28.01 -21.83
N GLN A 73 4.99 -26.90 -22.53
CA GLN A 73 5.43 -25.60 -22.06
C GLN A 73 4.62 -25.18 -20.82
N PRO A 74 5.26 -24.71 -19.73
CA PRO A 74 4.57 -24.47 -18.46
C PRO A 74 3.37 -23.53 -18.54
N GLU A 75 3.47 -22.43 -19.28
CA GLU A 75 2.44 -21.39 -19.38
C GLU A 75 1.22 -21.87 -20.18
N PRO A 76 1.32 -22.31 -21.46
CA PRO A 76 0.19 -22.89 -22.19
C PRO A 76 -0.47 -24.07 -21.48
N PHE A 77 0.32 -24.88 -20.77
CA PHE A 77 -0.22 -25.99 -19.99
C PHE A 77 -1.05 -25.49 -18.80
N THR A 78 -0.54 -24.51 -18.04
CA THR A 78 -1.27 -23.93 -16.90
C THR A 78 -2.56 -23.26 -17.37
N GLN A 79 -2.49 -22.51 -18.48
CA GLN A 79 -3.62 -21.89 -19.13
C GLN A 79 -4.74 -22.91 -19.42
N GLN A 80 -4.43 -24.00 -20.12
CA GLN A 80 -5.43 -24.99 -20.55
C GLN A 80 -5.90 -25.92 -19.42
N ALA A 81 -4.99 -26.30 -18.51
CA ALA A 81 -5.29 -27.26 -17.46
C ALA A 81 -5.99 -26.63 -16.25
N VAL A 82 -5.73 -25.34 -15.98
CA VAL A 82 -6.16 -24.67 -14.75
C VAL A 82 -6.93 -23.38 -15.03
N ILE A 83 -6.34 -22.41 -15.73
CA ILE A 83 -6.89 -21.05 -15.79
C ILE A 83 -8.17 -20.97 -16.65
N GLU A 84 -8.16 -21.47 -17.88
CA GLU A 84 -9.32 -21.42 -18.79
C GLU A 84 -10.56 -22.15 -18.23
N PRO A 85 -10.43 -23.35 -17.62
CA PRO A 85 -11.55 -24.01 -16.94
C PRO A 85 -12.12 -23.17 -15.80
N LEU A 86 -11.26 -22.60 -14.95
CA LEU A 86 -11.71 -21.78 -13.83
C LEU A 86 -12.35 -20.47 -14.30
N LEU A 87 -11.79 -19.81 -15.32
CA LEU A 87 -12.41 -18.62 -15.93
C LEU A 87 -13.80 -18.93 -16.50
N SER A 88 -13.94 -20.10 -17.13
CA SER A 88 -15.23 -20.55 -17.67
C SER A 88 -16.25 -20.80 -16.56
N GLU A 89 -15.83 -21.42 -15.45
CA GLU A 89 -16.69 -21.64 -14.27
C GLU A 89 -17.07 -20.33 -13.57
N LEU A 90 -16.16 -19.35 -13.53
CA LEU A 90 -16.43 -17.98 -13.08
C LEU A 90 -17.35 -17.19 -14.03
N GLY A 91 -17.80 -17.80 -15.14
CA GLY A 91 -18.75 -17.18 -16.07
C GLY A 91 -18.14 -16.22 -17.09
N HIS A 92 -16.80 -16.14 -17.21
CA HIS A 92 -16.16 -15.23 -18.16
C HIS A 92 -16.23 -15.77 -19.58
N SER A 93 -16.73 -14.94 -20.50
CA SER A 93 -16.57 -15.16 -21.94
C SER A 93 -15.32 -14.42 -22.42
N PHE A 94 -14.21 -15.15 -22.59
CA PHE A 94 -12.91 -14.59 -22.93
C PHE A 94 -12.46 -14.92 -24.36
N ASP A 95 -11.76 -13.97 -24.98
CA ASP A 95 -11.04 -14.15 -26.23
C ASP A 95 -9.53 -14.18 -25.98
N THR A 96 -8.81 -15.07 -26.66
CA THR A 96 -7.34 -15.14 -26.65
C THR A 96 -6.74 -14.07 -27.56
N GLU A 97 -5.71 -13.36 -27.10
CA GLU A 97 -4.91 -12.36 -27.83
C GLU A 97 -5.67 -11.08 -28.28
N ALA A 98 -5.84 -10.11 -27.38
CA ALA A 98 -6.22 -8.75 -27.79
C ALA A 98 -5.01 -7.83 -27.96
N GLY A 99 -4.50 -7.73 -29.18
CA GLY A 99 -3.54 -6.69 -29.54
C GLY A 99 -4.20 -5.30 -29.61
N GLY A 100 -3.49 -4.27 -29.12
CA GLY A 100 -3.86 -2.88 -29.37
C GLY A 100 -3.95 -2.57 -30.87
N LEU A 101 -4.90 -1.72 -31.27
CA LEU A 101 -5.24 -1.41 -32.66
C LEU A 101 -4.16 -0.61 -33.45
N SER A 102 -2.89 -0.65 -33.04
CA SER A 102 -1.84 0.27 -33.49
C SER A 102 -0.49 -0.41 -33.77
N GLY A 103 -0.35 -1.04 -34.95
CA GLY A 103 0.86 -1.09 -35.82
C GLY A 103 2.31 -1.15 -35.29
N GLY A 104 2.62 -1.53 -34.06
CA GLY A 104 4.00 -1.68 -33.58
C GLY A 104 4.09 -2.48 -32.28
N ARG A 105 5.01 -3.47 -32.23
CA ARG A 105 5.30 -4.42 -31.12
C ARG A 105 4.48 -4.14 -29.85
N THR A 106 3.23 -4.55 -29.86
CA THR A 106 2.27 -4.23 -28.81
C THR A 106 2.31 -5.38 -27.80
N MET A 107 2.41 -5.05 -26.51
CA MET A 107 2.16 -6.01 -25.43
C MET A 107 0.71 -6.48 -25.56
N VAL A 108 0.46 -7.78 -25.55
CA VAL A 108 -0.86 -8.39 -25.73
C VAL A 108 -1.19 -9.07 -24.40
N ALA A 109 -2.39 -8.82 -23.87
CA ALA A 109 -2.88 -9.58 -22.73
C ALA A 109 -3.28 -11.00 -23.19
N ASP A 110 -3.06 -11.99 -22.33
CA ASP A 110 -3.36 -13.38 -22.65
C ASP A 110 -4.84 -13.57 -22.95
N TYR A 111 -5.70 -12.99 -22.09
CA TYR A 111 -7.13 -12.99 -22.28
C TYR A 111 -7.75 -11.61 -22.16
N THR A 112 -8.87 -11.43 -22.85
CA THR A 112 -9.74 -10.27 -22.66
C THR A 112 -11.20 -10.64 -22.58
N VAL A 113 -11.94 -9.92 -21.74
CA VAL A 113 -13.39 -10.08 -21.57
C VAL A 113 -14.06 -8.74 -21.92
N SER A 114 -15.07 -8.77 -22.78
CA SER A 114 -15.77 -7.54 -23.22
C SER A 114 -16.67 -6.99 -22.12
N LEU A 115 -16.56 -5.68 -21.86
CA LEU A 115 -17.43 -4.94 -20.92
C LEU A 115 -18.31 -3.89 -21.60
N ARG A 116 -18.37 -3.90 -22.94
CA ARG A 116 -19.06 -2.87 -23.74
C ARG A 116 -20.56 -2.77 -23.51
N ASP A 117 -21.17 -3.83 -23.01
CA ASP A 117 -22.60 -3.90 -22.76
C ASP A 117 -22.97 -3.47 -21.32
N PHE A 118 -21.98 -3.08 -20.52
CA PHE A 118 -22.15 -2.68 -19.12
C PHE A 118 -21.79 -1.21 -18.93
N ASP A 119 -22.44 -0.56 -17.96
CA ASP A 119 -22.22 0.86 -17.63
C ASP A 119 -20.95 1.04 -16.78
N THR A 120 -19.81 0.65 -17.33
CA THR A 120 -18.52 0.78 -16.68
C THR A 120 -17.65 1.82 -17.40
N ASP A 121 -16.69 2.40 -16.68
CA ASP A 121 -15.69 3.31 -17.26
C ASP A 121 -14.71 2.59 -18.24
N SER A 122 -14.85 1.26 -18.44
CA SER A 122 -13.98 0.40 -19.23
C SER A 122 -14.70 -0.34 -20.35
N THR A 123 -14.00 -0.62 -21.45
CA THR A 123 -14.56 -1.40 -22.57
C THR A 123 -14.30 -2.89 -22.45
N ARG A 124 -13.32 -3.28 -21.62
CA ARG A 124 -12.86 -4.66 -21.46
C ARG A 124 -12.11 -4.85 -20.14
N LEU A 125 -12.05 -6.09 -19.67
CA LEU A 125 -11.14 -6.60 -18.65
C LEU A 125 -9.93 -7.25 -19.36
N LEU A 126 -8.72 -7.02 -18.84
CA LEU A 126 -7.48 -7.64 -19.32
C LEU A 126 -7.00 -8.69 -18.32
N ILE A 127 -6.54 -9.86 -18.77
CA ILE A 127 -6.07 -10.92 -17.87
C ILE A 127 -4.66 -11.35 -18.30
N GLU A 128 -3.72 -11.33 -17.37
CA GLU A 128 -2.38 -11.94 -17.50
C GLU A 128 -2.37 -13.30 -16.79
N ALA A 129 -1.89 -14.32 -17.50
CA ALA A 129 -1.84 -15.70 -17.07
C ALA A 129 -0.39 -16.20 -17.00
N GLU A 130 0.01 -16.66 -15.82
CA GLU A 130 1.37 -17.12 -15.56
C GLU A 130 1.44 -18.64 -15.36
N PRO A 131 2.60 -19.28 -15.57
CA PRO A 131 2.80 -20.66 -15.16
C PRO A 131 2.47 -20.89 -13.70
N ILE A 132 1.89 -22.06 -13.40
CA ILE A 132 1.53 -22.45 -12.05
C ILE A 132 2.70 -22.29 -11.07
N ASN A 133 2.41 -21.70 -9.93
CA ASN A 133 3.35 -21.37 -8.86
C ASN A 133 4.45 -20.34 -9.24
N LYS A 134 4.28 -19.55 -10.30
CA LYS A 134 5.12 -18.37 -10.55
C LYS A 134 4.60 -17.20 -9.71
N ALA A 135 5.52 -16.44 -9.12
CA ALA A 135 5.17 -15.26 -8.32
C ALA A 135 4.47 -14.19 -9.16
N LEU A 136 3.32 -13.71 -8.66
CA LEU A 136 2.51 -12.67 -9.30
C LEU A 136 2.92 -11.24 -8.91
N ASP A 137 3.61 -11.07 -7.77
CA ASP A 137 3.95 -9.74 -7.18
C ASP A 137 5.10 -8.99 -7.87
N SER A 138 5.53 -9.47 -9.03
CA SER A 138 6.77 -8.95 -9.63
C SER A 138 6.54 -7.65 -10.40
N ARG A 139 7.62 -6.88 -10.62
CA ARG A 139 7.56 -5.65 -11.42
C ARG A 139 7.38 -5.87 -12.92
N GLU A 140 7.83 -7.00 -13.45
CA GLU A 140 7.85 -7.29 -14.89
C GLU A 140 6.89 -8.41 -15.30
N HIS A 141 6.28 -9.07 -14.33
CA HIS A 141 5.41 -10.23 -14.49
C HIS A 141 4.13 -10.14 -13.64
N GLY A 142 3.03 -10.77 -14.08
CA GLY A 142 1.77 -10.80 -13.34
C GLY A 142 1.19 -9.40 -13.12
N ILE A 143 1.09 -8.98 -11.85
CA ILE A 143 0.53 -7.68 -11.46
C ILE A 143 1.29 -6.52 -12.13
N GLY A 144 2.62 -6.63 -12.30
CA GLY A 144 3.43 -5.63 -12.98
C GLY A 144 3.00 -5.40 -14.43
N GLN A 145 2.74 -6.48 -15.19
CA GLN A 145 2.27 -6.40 -16.58
C GLN A 145 0.89 -5.77 -16.67
N VAL A 146 -0.02 -6.19 -15.78
CA VAL A 146 -1.37 -5.60 -15.71
C VAL A 146 -1.30 -4.10 -15.46
N ARG A 147 -0.49 -3.65 -14.49
CA ARG A 147 -0.28 -2.22 -14.22
C ARG A 147 0.27 -1.47 -15.45
N ASP A 148 1.20 -2.06 -16.18
CA ASP A 148 1.76 -1.46 -17.40
C ASP A 148 0.72 -1.32 -18.51
N TRP A 149 -0.22 -2.28 -18.65
CA TRP A 149 -1.31 -2.19 -19.62
C TRP A 149 -2.36 -1.16 -19.24
N LEU A 150 -2.81 -1.16 -17.99
CA LEU A 150 -3.86 -0.23 -17.54
C LEU A 150 -3.37 1.24 -17.58
N SER A 151 -2.07 1.46 -17.43
CA SER A 151 -1.44 2.76 -17.65
C SER A 151 -1.56 3.27 -19.10
N GLN A 152 -1.82 2.39 -20.06
CA GLN A 152 -1.89 2.69 -21.49
C GLN A 152 -3.35 2.90 -21.92
N ARG A 153 -3.70 4.16 -22.18
CA ARG A 153 -5.06 4.56 -22.61
C ARG A 153 -5.54 3.88 -23.90
N GLU A 154 -4.65 3.32 -24.70
CA GLU A 154 -4.96 2.60 -25.94
C GLU A 154 -5.76 1.31 -25.70
N PHE A 155 -5.71 0.74 -24.48
CA PHE A 155 -6.46 -0.47 -24.14
C PHE A 155 -7.91 -0.20 -23.71
N GLU A 156 -8.27 1.08 -23.46
CA GLU A 156 -9.61 1.48 -23.02
C GLU A 156 -10.15 0.59 -21.87
N SER A 157 -9.27 0.31 -20.92
CA SER A 157 -9.51 -0.56 -19.79
C SER A 157 -8.83 0.00 -18.55
N ASP A 158 -9.57 0.01 -17.44
CA ASP A 158 -9.12 0.37 -16.11
C ASP A 158 -9.13 -0.88 -15.19
N PHE A 159 -9.40 -2.09 -15.69
CA PHE A 159 -9.51 -3.32 -14.90
C PHE A 159 -8.64 -4.44 -15.46
N GLY A 160 -7.91 -5.13 -14.58
CA GLY A 160 -7.18 -6.32 -14.99
C GLY A 160 -6.99 -7.36 -13.89
N PHE A 161 -6.90 -8.62 -14.30
CA PHE A 161 -6.58 -9.75 -13.43
C PHE A 161 -5.18 -10.27 -13.72
N ALA A 162 -4.48 -10.71 -12.67
CA ALA A 162 -3.27 -11.51 -12.79
C ALA A 162 -3.48 -12.84 -12.07
N THR A 163 -3.13 -13.96 -12.70
CA THR A 163 -3.30 -15.28 -12.09
C THR A 163 -2.26 -16.30 -12.55
N ASP A 164 -1.88 -17.23 -11.67
CA ASP A 164 -1.14 -18.46 -11.99
C ASP A 164 -2.03 -19.73 -11.88
N GLY A 165 -3.35 -19.52 -11.76
CA GLY A 165 -4.36 -20.53 -11.48
C GLY A 165 -4.58 -20.80 -9.98
N LEU A 166 -3.54 -20.73 -9.16
CA LEU A 166 -3.63 -20.90 -7.70
C LEU A 166 -3.96 -19.57 -7.01
N ARG A 167 -3.35 -18.50 -7.49
CA ARG A 167 -3.44 -17.16 -6.92
C ARG A 167 -4.07 -16.23 -7.93
N TRP A 168 -4.88 -15.30 -7.45
CA TRP A 168 -5.67 -14.37 -8.26
C TRP A 168 -5.56 -12.99 -7.66
N ALA A 169 -5.28 -11.98 -8.50
CA ALA A 169 -5.21 -10.59 -8.08
C ALA A 169 -6.07 -9.73 -9.00
N PHE A 170 -6.93 -8.89 -8.43
CA PHE A 170 -7.71 -7.90 -9.14
C PHE A 170 -7.08 -6.51 -9.01
N VAL A 171 -6.63 -5.96 -10.13
CA VAL A 171 -6.02 -4.63 -10.21
C VAL A 171 -6.97 -3.68 -10.94
N ARG A 172 -7.20 -2.52 -10.34
CA ARG A 172 -7.92 -1.38 -10.93
C ARG A 172 -6.97 -0.22 -11.15
N TYR A 173 -7.09 0.49 -12.27
CA TYR A 173 -6.42 1.75 -12.49
C TYR A 173 -7.38 2.91 -12.24
N ASP A 174 -6.96 3.86 -11.40
CA ASP A 174 -7.74 5.06 -11.17
C ASP A 174 -7.25 6.20 -12.09
N PRO A 175 -8.08 6.64 -13.05
CA PRO A 175 -7.72 7.74 -13.96
C PRO A 175 -7.52 9.08 -13.25
N ASP A 176 -8.19 9.31 -12.12
CA ASP A 176 -8.12 10.59 -11.40
C ASP A 176 -6.77 10.69 -10.66
N SER A 177 -6.40 9.63 -9.94
CA SER A 177 -5.14 9.55 -9.20
C SER A 177 -3.93 9.09 -10.04
N TYR A 178 -4.15 8.53 -11.24
CA TYR A 178 -3.14 7.84 -12.06
C TYR A 178 -2.35 6.83 -11.21
N SER A 179 -3.06 6.08 -10.39
CA SER A 179 -2.53 5.04 -9.51
C SER A 179 -3.20 3.70 -9.82
N HIS A 180 -2.58 2.60 -9.38
CA HIS A 180 -3.13 1.27 -9.52
C HIS A 180 -3.47 0.77 -8.14
N ASN A 181 -4.68 0.26 -8.00
CA ASN A 181 -5.27 -0.19 -6.77
C ASN A 181 -5.47 -1.69 -6.88
N VAL A 182 -4.95 -2.45 -5.91
CA VAL A 182 -5.30 -3.87 -5.80
C VAL A 182 -6.59 -3.94 -5.01
N ILE A 183 -7.64 -4.47 -5.62
CA ILE A 183 -8.97 -4.58 -5.02
C ILE A 183 -9.05 -5.84 -4.17
N GLU A 184 -8.47 -6.94 -4.64
CA GLU A 184 -8.49 -8.24 -3.96
C GLU A 184 -7.32 -9.10 -4.40
N GLU A 185 -6.78 -9.89 -3.46
CA GLU A 185 -5.89 -11.02 -3.73
C GLU A 185 -6.38 -12.29 -3.03
N VAL A 186 -6.57 -13.36 -3.78
CA VAL A 186 -7.01 -14.66 -3.26
C VAL A 186 -5.98 -15.74 -3.56
N ASP A 187 -5.60 -16.49 -2.53
CA ASP A 187 -4.72 -17.66 -2.65
C ASP A 187 -5.49 -18.95 -2.40
N LEU A 188 -5.73 -19.72 -3.46
CA LEU A 188 -6.39 -21.03 -3.47
C LEU A 188 -5.40 -22.19 -3.32
N GLN A 189 -4.10 -21.95 -3.16
CA GLN A 189 -3.11 -23.01 -2.95
C GLN A 189 -3.53 -24.04 -1.88
N PRO A 190 -4.08 -23.64 -0.71
CA PRO A 190 -4.57 -24.61 0.28
C PRO A 190 -5.69 -25.52 -0.25
N VAL A 191 -6.60 -24.97 -1.06
CA VAL A 191 -7.72 -25.71 -1.67
C VAL A 191 -7.20 -26.73 -2.68
N PHE A 192 -6.29 -26.33 -3.55
CA PHE A 192 -5.65 -27.23 -4.51
C PHE A 192 -4.88 -28.36 -3.81
N LEU A 193 -4.16 -28.04 -2.73
CA LEU A 193 -3.43 -29.03 -1.94
C LEU A 193 -4.39 -30.02 -1.26
N ALA A 194 -5.47 -29.53 -0.64
CA ALA A 194 -6.47 -30.38 0.01
C ALA A 194 -7.14 -31.34 -0.99
N LEU A 195 -7.53 -30.84 -2.16
CA LEU A 195 -8.14 -31.67 -3.21
C LEU A 195 -7.15 -32.67 -3.82
N PHE A 196 -5.89 -32.28 -4.02
CA PHE A 196 -4.82 -33.20 -4.41
C PHE A 196 -4.66 -34.34 -3.39
N GLU A 197 -4.52 -34.01 -2.11
CA GLU A 197 -4.40 -34.98 -1.02
C GLU A 197 -5.62 -35.91 -0.95
N ASN A 198 -6.83 -35.37 -1.17
CA ASN A 198 -8.06 -36.14 -1.22
C ASN A 198 -8.06 -37.16 -2.37
N GLN A 199 -7.63 -36.76 -3.58
CA GLN A 199 -7.61 -37.66 -4.74
C GLN A 199 -6.60 -38.82 -4.60
N VAL A 200 -5.44 -38.57 -3.96
CA VAL A 200 -4.44 -39.60 -3.67
C VAL A 200 -4.79 -40.44 -2.45
N GLY A 201 -5.64 -39.92 -1.56
CA GLY A 201 -6.02 -40.50 -0.28
C GLY A 201 -7.47 -40.97 -0.18
N ALA A 202 -8.27 -40.25 0.62
CA ALA A 202 -9.58 -40.67 1.11
C ALA A 202 -10.68 -40.69 0.05
N ARG A 203 -10.61 -39.78 -0.95
CA ARG A 203 -11.59 -39.61 -2.04
C ARG A 203 -13.00 -39.36 -1.53
N GLU A 204 -13.11 -38.46 -0.56
CA GLU A 204 -14.36 -37.93 -0.04
C GLU A 204 -14.96 -36.92 -1.04
N PRO A 205 -16.27 -36.61 -0.94
CA PRO A 205 -16.87 -35.49 -1.68
C PRO A 205 -16.08 -34.19 -1.47
N VAL A 206 -16.00 -33.34 -2.49
CA VAL A 206 -15.16 -32.12 -2.47
C VAL A 206 -15.50 -31.18 -1.29
N GLU A 207 -16.78 -31.11 -0.93
CA GLU A 207 -17.30 -30.31 0.20
C GLU A 207 -16.91 -30.85 1.58
N GLU A 208 -16.57 -32.14 1.68
CA GLU A 208 -16.08 -32.78 2.91
C GLU A 208 -14.54 -32.73 2.97
N ALA A 209 -13.89 -32.72 1.81
CA ALA A 209 -12.43 -32.74 1.67
C ALA A 209 -11.75 -31.39 1.96
N VAL A 210 -12.48 -30.28 1.84
CA VAL A 210 -11.95 -28.92 2.02
C VAL A 210 -12.48 -28.31 3.31
N PHE A 211 -11.58 -27.80 4.16
CA PHE A 211 -11.93 -27.19 5.44
C PHE A 211 -12.70 -25.88 5.27
N ASP A 212 -13.56 -25.53 6.24
CA ASP A 212 -14.37 -24.30 6.22
C ASP A 212 -13.55 -23.02 5.96
N ALA A 213 -12.32 -22.93 6.50
CA ALA A 213 -11.44 -21.77 6.28
C ALA A 213 -10.98 -21.65 4.82
N ASP A 214 -10.78 -22.79 4.14
CA ASP A 214 -10.37 -22.82 2.73
C ASP A 214 -11.59 -22.67 1.80
N ARG A 215 -12.77 -23.09 2.25
CA ARG A 215 -14.04 -22.79 1.60
C ARG A 215 -14.35 -21.29 1.59
N GLU A 216 -14.02 -20.54 2.65
CA GLU A 216 -14.14 -19.08 2.62
C GLU A 216 -13.21 -18.45 1.57
N ARG A 217 -12.03 -19.03 1.28
CA ARG A 217 -11.17 -18.54 0.19
C ARG A 217 -11.85 -18.69 -1.17
N VAL A 218 -12.56 -19.80 -1.39
CA VAL A 218 -13.38 -20.03 -2.59
C VAL A 218 -14.53 -19.02 -2.64
N ALA A 219 -15.19 -18.78 -1.51
CA ALA A 219 -16.25 -17.78 -1.42
C ALA A 219 -15.73 -16.37 -1.74
N SER A 220 -14.57 -15.96 -1.21
CA SER A 220 -13.93 -14.68 -1.54
C SER A 220 -13.55 -14.56 -3.01
N LEU A 221 -13.08 -15.65 -3.61
CA LEU A 221 -12.83 -15.70 -5.05
C LEU A 221 -14.11 -15.46 -5.84
N LEU A 222 -15.18 -16.20 -5.56
CA LEU A 222 -16.46 -16.04 -6.26
C LEU A 222 -17.04 -14.63 -6.06
N ARG A 223 -16.96 -14.11 -4.84
CA ARG A 223 -17.42 -12.77 -4.46
C ARG A 223 -16.77 -11.66 -5.29
N THR A 224 -15.56 -11.88 -5.80
CA THR A 224 -14.80 -10.86 -6.54
C THR A 224 -14.64 -11.15 -8.02
N PHE A 225 -14.32 -12.40 -8.36
CA PHE A 225 -13.90 -12.81 -9.69
C PHE A 225 -15.01 -13.50 -10.49
N GLU A 226 -16.14 -13.89 -9.88
CA GLU A 226 -17.31 -14.30 -10.66
C GLU A 226 -17.78 -13.13 -11.52
N PHE A 227 -18.12 -13.40 -12.78
CA PHE A 227 -18.38 -12.35 -13.75
C PHE A 227 -19.49 -11.36 -13.33
N GLU A 228 -20.59 -11.85 -12.75
CA GLU A 228 -21.69 -10.97 -12.30
C GLU A 228 -21.26 -10.07 -11.13
N ASN A 229 -20.57 -10.65 -10.14
CA ASN A 229 -20.03 -9.90 -9.00
C ASN A 229 -18.94 -8.90 -9.45
N PHE A 230 -18.01 -9.32 -10.31
CA PHE A 230 -16.99 -8.46 -10.89
C PHE A 230 -17.61 -7.26 -11.61
N VAL A 231 -18.66 -7.46 -12.41
CA VAL A 231 -19.37 -6.36 -13.09
C VAL A 231 -20.01 -5.41 -12.08
N SER A 232 -20.64 -5.93 -11.02
CA SER A 232 -21.18 -5.11 -9.92
C SER A 232 -20.10 -4.22 -9.32
N ILE A 233 -18.95 -4.81 -8.96
CA ILE A 233 -17.79 -4.08 -8.44
C ILE A 233 -17.30 -3.05 -9.48
N ALA A 234 -17.16 -3.42 -10.75
CA ALA A 234 -16.63 -2.54 -11.79
C ALA A 234 -17.49 -1.29 -12.02
N VAL A 235 -18.82 -1.40 -11.87
CA VAL A 235 -19.75 -0.26 -11.97
C VAL A 235 -19.60 0.69 -10.78
N GLU A 236 -19.47 0.17 -9.56
CA GLU A 236 -19.53 0.97 -8.33
C GLU A 236 -18.16 1.38 -7.78
N ALA A 237 -17.08 0.66 -8.15
CA ALA A 237 -15.75 0.75 -7.54
C ALA A 237 -15.26 2.17 -7.41
N ARG A 238 -15.45 3.02 -8.42
CA ARG A 238 -14.96 4.40 -8.37
C ARG A 238 -15.59 5.20 -7.23
N GLN A 239 -16.91 5.09 -7.03
CA GLN A 239 -17.63 5.86 -6.02
C GLN A 239 -17.40 5.27 -4.63
N VAL A 240 -17.43 3.94 -4.53
CA VAL A 240 -17.24 3.21 -3.28
C VAL A 240 -15.84 3.44 -2.72
N ILE A 241 -14.79 3.22 -3.53
CA ILE A 241 -13.39 3.42 -3.11
C ILE A 241 -13.17 4.86 -2.65
N LYS A 242 -13.69 5.84 -3.41
CA LYS A 242 -13.52 7.26 -3.06
C LYS A 242 -14.18 7.58 -1.72
N ARG A 243 -15.40 7.10 -1.48
CA ARG A 243 -16.12 7.27 -0.21
C ARG A 243 -15.35 6.63 0.94
N THR A 244 -14.90 5.39 0.78
CA THR A 244 -14.15 4.67 1.81
C THR A 244 -12.84 5.38 2.15
N GLN A 245 -12.10 5.86 1.15
CA GLN A 245 -10.89 6.65 1.39
C GLN A 245 -11.18 7.97 2.13
N GLU A 246 -12.29 8.65 1.81
CA GLU A 246 -12.74 9.85 2.53
C GLU A 246 -13.11 9.54 4.00
N GLU A 247 -13.80 8.42 4.26
CA GLU A 247 -14.18 7.98 5.60
C GLU A 247 -12.95 7.64 6.47
N ILE A 248 -12.02 6.83 5.96
CA ILE A 248 -10.77 6.48 6.67
C ILE A 248 -9.92 7.73 6.91
N THR A 249 -9.91 8.66 5.96
CA THR A 249 -9.22 9.95 6.08
C THR A 249 -9.77 10.78 7.24
N ASP A 250 -11.09 10.89 7.33
CA ASP A 250 -11.74 11.68 8.37
C ASP A 250 -11.58 11.01 9.74
N GLU A 251 -11.69 9.68 9.82
CA GLU A 251 -11.41 8.91 11.05
C GLU A 251 -9.97 9.12 11.54
N PHE A 252 -8.99 8.99 10.63
CA PHE A 252 -7.59 9.26 10.96
C PHE A 252 -7.38 10.71 11.42
N TYR A 253 -8.08 11.68 10.82
CA TYR A 253 -8.00 13.08 11.25
C TYR A 253 -8.55 13.27 12.66
N ASP A 254 -9.69 12.67 12.99
CA ASP A 254 -10.30 12.77 14.31
C ASP A 254 -9.41 12.14 15.37
N ASP A 255 -8.86 10.96 15.10
CA ASP A 255 -7.89 10.33 15.99
C ASP A 255 -6.59 11.14 16.09
N TYR A 256 -6.07 11.68 14.99
CA TYR A 256 -4.92 12.58 15.02
C TYR A 256 -5.18 13.76 15.96
N ILE A 257 -6.33 14.43 15.83
CA ILE A 257 -6.70 15.56 16.68
C ILE A 257 -6.79 15.13 18.14
N ARG A 258 -7.38 13.98 18.42
CA ARG A 258 -7.51 13.43 19.77
C ARG A 258 -6.16 13.10 20.40
N TYR A 259 -5.27 12.40 19.70
CA TYR A 259 -3.99 11.97 20.27
C TYR A 259 -2.96 13.11 20.34
N VAL A 260 -3.00 14.07 19.39
CA VAL A 260 -2.05 15.18 19.35
C VAL A 260 -2.51 16.34 20.23
N PHE A 261 -3.75 16.80 20.07
CA PHE A 261 -4.29 17.96 20.78
C PHE A 261 -5.07 17.59 22.03
N GLY A 262 -5.56 16.35 22.14
CA GLY A 262 -6.39 15.94 23.28
C GLY A 262 -7.85 16.32 23.14
N ILE A 263 -8.32 16.63 21.94
CA ILE A 263 -9.70 17.06 21.75
C ILE A 263 -10.54 15.82 21.47
N VAL A 264 -11.52 15.56 22.33
CA VAL A 264 -12.46 14.44 22.14
C VAL A 264 -13.73 14.94 21.46
N ASP A 265 -14.16 16.16 21.78
CA ASP A 265 -15.30 16.87 21.20
C ASP A 265 -15.06 18.40 21.24
N GLU A 266 -15.89 19.20 20.56
CA GLU A 266 -15.77 20.68 20.49
C GLU A 266 -15.58 21.37 21.86
N ASP A 267 -16.09 20.75 22.94
CA ASP A 267 -16.06 21.27 24.31
C ASP A 267 -15.30 20.37 25.32
N GLU A 268 -14.73 19.23 24.89
CA GLU A 268 -14.07 18.27 25.79
C GLU A 268 -12.60 18.03 25.42
N GLU A 269 -11.70 18.46 26.31
CA GLU A 269 -10.25 18.24 26.21
C GLU A 269 -9.76 17.22 27.25
N THR A 270 -8.92 16.28 26.82
CA THR A 270 -8.17 15.35 27.65
C THR A 270 -6.70 15.79 27.76
N PRO A 271 -6.12 15.78 28.97
CA PRO A 271 -4.69 16.04 29.15
C PRO A 271 -3.82 14.90 28.62
N ARG A 272 -4.39 13.72 28.36
CA ARG A 272 -3.68 12.54 27.82
C ARG A 272 -3.49 12.65 26.31
N SER A 273 -2.76 13.67 25.89
CA SER A 273 -2.38 13.93 24.50
C SER A 273 -0.91 14.31 24.42
N LEU A 274 -0.39 14.37 23.19
CA LEU A 274 0.98 14.77 22.95
C LEU A 274 1.26 16.19 23.46
N ILE A 275 0.36 17.13 23.16
CA ILE A 275 0.48 18.53 23.59
C ILE A 275 0.15 18.72 25.08
N GLY A 276 -0.80 17.95 25.62
CA GLY A 276 -1.23 18.07 27.02
C GLY A 276 -0.14 17.65 28.00
N ASP A 277 0.02 16.34 28.21
CA ASP A 277 0.99 15.78 29.15
C ASP A 277 2.15 15.02 28.47
N GLY A 278 2.09 14.82 27.14
CA GLY A 278 3.01 13.93 26.42
C GLY A 278 4.42 14.48 26.23
N VAL A 279 4.54 15.74 25.80
CA VAL A 279 5.83 16.40 25.56
C VAL A 279 6.45 16.91 26.86
N VAL A 280 7.69 16.51 27.11
CA VAL A 280 8.54 17.02 28.18
C VAL A 280 9.45 18.08 27.58
N LYS A 281 9.13 19.35 27.86
CA LYS A 281 9.86 20.49 27.30
C LYS A 281 11.13 20.81 28.10
N PRO A 282 12.20 21.30 27.43
CA PRO A 282 13.38 21.81 28.11
C PRO A 282 13.13 23.17 28.76
N ASP A 283 14.03 23.57 29.67
CA ASP A 283 14.02 24.90 30.26
C ASP A 283 14.21 25.96 29.18
N GLY A 284 13.37 27.01 29.18
CA GLY A 284 13.40 28.08 28.17
C GLY A 284 12.38 27.91 27.04
N ALA A 285 11.87 26.70 26.80
CA ALA A 285 10.85 26.45 25.79
C ALA A 285 9.43 26.88 26.23
N THR A 286 8.69 27.50 25.32
CA THR A 286 7.29 27.90 25.54
C THR A 286 6.32 26.74 25.29
N GLU A 287 5.04 26.93 25.64
CA GLU A 287 3.99 25.96 25.27
C GLU A 287 3.76 25.91 23.76
N ASP A 288 3.95 27.03 23.05
CA ASP A 288 3.88 27.07 21.58
C ASP A 288 5.00 26.25 20.94
N ASP A 289 6.19 26.24 21.53
CA ASP A 289 7.31 25.41 21.07
C ASP A 289 7.01 23.92 21.30
N ALA A 290 6.40 23.55 22.43
CA ALA A 290 5.94 22.19 22.68
C ALA A 290 4.84 21.75 21.70
N ARG A 291 3.91 22.64 21.35
CA ARG A 291 2.89 22.39 20.30
C ARG A 291 3.52 22.15 18.94
N LEU A 292 4.50 22.98 18.57
CA LEU A 292 5.18 22.84 17.29
C LEU A 292 6.02 21.56 17.23
N PHE A 293 6.71 21.22 18.32
CA PHE A 293 7.44 19.96 18.46
C PHE A 293 6.51 18.74 18.31
N ALA A 294 5.35 18.76 18.97
CA ALA A 294 4.36 17.69 18.88
C ALA A 294 3.90 17.45 17.43
N VAL A 295 3.59 18.52 16.70
CA VAL A 295 3.19 18.45 15.29
C VAL A 295 4.35 17.94 14.42
N GLU A 296 5.56 18.46 14.60
CA GLU A 296 6.73 18.02 13.83
C GLU A 296 7.08 16.55 14.09
N LEU A 297 6.97 16.10 15.34
CA LEU A 297 7.15 14.70 15.72
C LEU A 297 6.14 13.80 15.00
N MET A 298 4.85 14.13 15.05
CA MET A 298 3.83 13.35 14.35
C MET A 298 4.08 13.31 12.85
N ASN A 299 4.47 14.42 12.25
CA ASN A 299 4.78 14.48 10.82
C ASN A 299 5.95 13.56 10.48
N ARG A 300 6.99 13.51 11.33
CA ARG A 300 8.13 12.61 11.17
C ARG A 300 7.74 11.14 11.30
N LEU A 301 6.90 10.79 12.27
CA LEU A 301 6.44 9.41 12.49
C LEU A 301 5.56 8.93 11.33
N VAL A 302 4.60 9.75 10.89
CA VAL A 302 3.79 9.46 9.69
C VAL A 302 4.67 9.31 8.45
N PHE A 303 5.73 10.12 8.31
CA PHE A 303 6.68 9.95 7.22
C PHE A 303 7.41 8.61 7.27
N ILE A 304 7.74 8.11 8.47
CA ILE A 304 8.34 6.77 8.62
C ILE A 304 7.37 5.69 8.14
N LYS A 305 6.07 5.76 8.49
CA LYS A 305 5.08 4.80 7.98
C LYS A 305 5.07 4.71 6.45
N PHE A 306 5.26 5.82 5.74
CA PHE A 306 5.42 5.76 4.27
C PHE A 306 6.72 5.12 3.80
N LEU A 307 7.80 5.25 4.57
CA LEU A 307 9.06 4.58 4.24
C LEU A 307 8.95 3.07 4.43
N GLU A 308 8.21 2.64 5.45
CA GLU A 308 7.89 1.24 5.73
C GLU A 308 7.08 0.64 4.57
N ASP A 309 6.00 1.30 4.14
CA ASP A 309 5.19 0.89 2.97
C ASP A 309 6.02 0.81 1.68
N LYS A 310 6.96 1.74 1.48
CA LYS A 310 7.80 1.76 0.28
C LYS A 310 8.94 0.74 0.33
N GLU A 311 9.00 -0.09 1.37
CA GLU A 311 10.07 -1.05 1.65
C GLU A 311 11.46 -0.39 1.60
N LEU A 312 11.52 0.90 1.93
CA LEU A 312 12.78 1.64 2.02
C LEU A 312 13.43 1.46 3.39
N VAL A 313 12.64 1.04 4.37
CA VAL A 313 13.05 0.59 5.70
C VAL A 313 12.30 -0.71 6.00
N HIS A 314 12.62 -1.34 7.13
CA HIS A 314 11.90 -2.53 7.60
C HIS A 314 10.39 -2.25 7.69
N PRO A 315 9.49 -3.12 7.17
CA PRO A 315 8.03 -2.86 7.10
C PRO A 315 7.36 -2.54 8.44
N ASP A 316 7.92 -3.04 9.54
CA ASP A 316 7.40 -2.82 10.90
C ASP A 316 8.42 -2.05 11.77
N LEU A 317 9.13 -1.07 11.21
CA LEU A 317 10.22 -0.38 11.92
C LEU A 317 9.74 0.25 13.25
N LEU A 318 8.66 1.02 13.25
CA LEU A 318 8.16 1.65 14.49
C LEU A 318 7.73 0.63 15.54
N LEU A 319 7.03 -0.44 15.13
CA LEU A 319 6.65 -1.53 16.01
C LEU A 319 7.87 -2.27 16.56
N THR A 320 8.87 -2.54 15.72
CA THR A 320 10.14 -3.18 16.12
C THR A 320 10.87 -2.34 17.16
N LEU A 321 10.88 -1.01 17.01
CA LEU A 321 11.50 -0.10 17.99
C LEU A 321 10.73 -0.09 19.32
N LYS A 322 9.40 -0.12 19.25
CA LYS A 322 8.55 -0.24 20.45
C LYS A 322 8.85 -1.55 21.18
N ASP A 323 8.84 -2.68 20.48
CA ASP A 323 9.08 -4.01 21.05
C ASP A 323 10.50 -4.13 21.63
N ALA A 324 11.52 -3.66 20.89
CA ALA A 324 12.89 -3.63 21.36
C ALA A 324 13.07 -2.80 22.64
N TYR A 325 12.34 -1.70 22.77
CA TYR A 325 12.33 -0.89 24.00
C TYR A 325 11.65 -1.60 25.17
N GLU A 326 10.55 -2.32 24.93
CA GLU A 326 9.81 -3.05 25.95
C GLU A 326 10.56 -4.28 26.47
N ASP A 327 11.29 -4.97 25.60
CA ASP A 327 12.09 -6.14 25.94
C ASP A 327 13.44 -5.80 26.59
N GLY A 328 13.95 -4.60 26.32
CA GLY A 328 15.23 -4.13 26.86
C GLY A 328 15.13 -3.43 28.22
N MET A 329 16.29 -3.14 28.80
CA MET A 329 16.41 -2.31 30.00
C MET A 329 17.10 -0.99 29.66
N TYR A 330 16.31 0.01 29.31
CA TYR A 330 16.79 1.36 29.00
C TYR A 330 16.57 2.31 30.17
N THR A 331 17.42 3.34 30.26
CA THR A 331 17.33 4.36 31.31
C THR A 331 16.60 5.61 30.85
N GLY A 332 16.61 5.88 29.54
CA GLY A 332 15.86 6.95 28.89
C GLY A 332 14.45 6.51 28.44
N SER A 333 13.74 7.46 27.84
CA SER A 333 12.44 7.21 27.21
C SER A 333 12.62 6.46 25.88
N LEU A 334 11.53 5.89 25.35
CA LEU A 334 11.49 5.33 24.00
C LEU A 334 11.86 6.39 22.94
N TYR A 335 11.47 7.64 23.19
CA TYR A 335 11.84 8.74 22.31
C TYR A 335 13.35 8.97 22.30
N ASP A 336 13.94 9.12 23.48
CA ASP A 336 15.35 9.47 23.67
C ASP A 336 16.31 8.37 23.17
N GLU A 337 15.96 7.11 23.43
CA GLU A 337 16.84 5.96 23.17
C GLU A 337 16.76 5.46 21.71
N PHE A 338 15.61 5.63 21.04
CA PHE A 338 15.37 5.08 19.71
C PHE A 338 14.91 6.11 18.69
N VAL A 339 13.79 6.79 18.93
CA VAL A 339 13.14 7.66 17.94
C VAL A 339 14.00 8.88 17.61
N LYS A 340 14.65 9.47 18.62
CA LYS A 340 15.52 10.62 18.49
C LYS A 340 16.80 10.28 17.69
N PRO A 341 17.58 9.24 18.04
CA PRO A 341 18.69 8.78 17.20
C PRO A 341 18.27 8.43 15.77
N LEU A 342 17.09 7.80 15.60
CA LEU A 342 16.57 7.50 14.27
C LEU A 342 16.42 8.76 13.41
N PHE A 343 15.85 9.84 13.97
CA PHE A 343 15.69 11.09 13.24
C PHE A 343 17.04 11.76 12.92
N TYR A 344 17.84 12.03 13.95
CA TYR A 344 18.96 12.95 13.83
C TYR A 344 20.28 12.26 13.44
N ASP A 345 20.49 11.03 13.91
CA ASP A 345 21.76 10.31 13.72
C ASP A 345 21.68 9.24 12.62
N VAL A 346 20.49 8.78 12.23
CA VAL A 346 20.32 7.75 11.18
C VAL A 346 19.80 8.35 9.88
N MET A 347 18.65 9.04 9.92
CA MET A 347 17.99 9.58 8.73
C MET A 347 18.59 10.92 8.27
N ASN A 348 19.24 11.65 9.18
CA ASN A 348 19.89 12.93 8.90
C ASN A 348 21.43 12.87 8.82
N GLU A 349 22.04 11.69 8.98
CA GLU A 349 23.48 11.50 8.81
C GLU A 349 23.79 10.30 7.90
N LYS A 350 24.93 10.35 7.20
CA LYS A 350 25.32 9.24 6.30
C LYS A 350 25.80 8.03 7.10
N PRO A 351 25.65 6.80 6.57
CA PRO A 351 26.07 5.57 7.26
C PRO A 351 27.50 5.60 7.82
N ASP A 352 28.45 6.16 7.07
CA ASP A 352 29.88 6.26 7.45
C ASP A 352 30.17 7.34 8.50
N GLN A 353 29.20 8.21 8.77
CA GLN A 353 29.30 9.35 9.67
C GLN A 353 28.43 9.18 10.93
N ARG A 354 27.67 8.07 11.04
CA ARG A 354 26.82 7.78 12.20
C ARG A 354 27.64 7.57 13.47
N PRO A 355 27.15 7.97 14.65
CA PRO A 355 27.80 7.67 15.92
C PRO A 355 27.98 6.15 16.13
N PRO A 356 29.07 5.68 16.77
CA PRO A 356 29.27 4.24 17.03
C PRO A 356 28.12 3.60 17.82
N THR A 357 27.53 4.35 18.76
CA THR A 357 26.37 3.92 19.57
C THR A 357 25.12 3.62 18.74
N VAL A 358 25.02 4.20 17.54
CA VAL A 358 23.90 4.01 16.61
C VAL A 358 24.23 2.91 15.59
N GLN A 359 25.50 2.74 15.24
CA GLN A 359 25.97 1.66 14.35
C GLN A 359 25.79 0.27 14.96
N ASP A 360 25.84 0.17 16.29
CA ASP A 360 25.67 -1.10 17.02
C ASP A 360 24.20 -1.54 17.15
N ILE A 361 23.23 -0.72 16.69
CA ILE A 361 21.81 -1.04 16.70
C ILE A 361 21.46 -1.71 15.36
N GLU A 362 21.27 -3.03 15.37
CA GLU A 362 21.00 -3.85 14.17
C GLU A 362 19.83 -3.30 13.33
N VAL A 363 18.77 -2.82 13.98
CA VAL A 363 17.57 -2.28 13.32
C VAL A 363 17.87 -1.03 12.46
N PHE A 364 18.97 -0.31 12.72
CA PHE A 364 19.33 0.92 12.01
C PHE A 364 20.31 0.71 10.84
N GLU A 365 20.84 -0.50 10.66
CA GLU A 365 21.88 -0.78 9.66
C GLU A 365 21.40 -0.48 8.23
N ASP A 366 20.20 -0.97 7.89
CA ASP A 366 19.65 -0.89 6.53
C ASP A 366 18.90 0.42 6.21
N ILE A 367 18.79 1.35 7.17
CA ILE A 367 18.02 2.58 7.00
C ILE A 367 18.80 3.58 6.12
N PRO A 368 18.21 4.11 5.02
CA PRO A 368 18.90 5.03 4.13
C PRO A 368 18.98 6.46 4.69
N TYR A 369 20.02 7.18 4.28
CA TYR A 369 20.17 8.60 4.56
C TYR A 369 19.21 9.47 3.71
N LEU A 370 18.43 10.33 4.37
CA LEU A 370 17.34 11.11 3.75
C LEU A 370 17.66 12.60 3.53
N ASN A 371 18.93 13.01 3.67
CA ASN A 371 19.39 14.39 3.51
C ASN A 371 18.78 15.42 4.49
N GLY A 372 18.08 14.99 5.54
CA GLY A 372 17.71 15.89 6.63
C GLY A 372 16.69 16.97 6.31
N GLY A 373 15.80 16.79 5.32
CA GLY A 373 14.79 17.82 5.05
C GLY A 373 13.84 18.00 6.24
N LEU A 374 13.11 16.94 6.55
CA LEU A 374 12.14 16.87 7.65
C LEU A 374 12.81 16.51 8.99
N PHE A 375 13.92 15.78 8.94
CA PHE A 375 14.61 15.21 10.11
C PHE A 375 15.74 16.10 10.65
N ARG A 376 15.85 17.34 10.16
CA ARG A 376 16.72 18.32 10.81
C ARG A 376 15.98 18.96 11.98
N PRO A 377 16.71 19.29 13.06
CA PRO A 377 16.19 20.19 14.08
C PRO A 377 15.72 21.50 13.43
N SER A 378 14.46 21.84 13.64
CA SER A 378 13.75 23.06 13.21
C SER A 378 13.53 24.04 14.37
N LEU A 379 13.52 23.52 15.60
CA LEU A 379 13.25 24.24 16.84
C LEU A 379 14.51 24.50 17.63
N GLY A 380 14.41 25.51 18.49
CA GLY A 380 15.54 26.04 19.25
C GLY A 380 15.94 27.45 18.83
N ASP A 381 16.58 28.09 19.79
CA ASP A 381 17.19 29.41 19.72
C ASP A 381 18.45 29.42 20.61
N ASP A 382 18.89 30.59 21.08
CA ASP A 382 20.07 30.66 21.96
C ASP A 382 19.79 30.05 23.35
N ASP A 383 18.52 29.83 23.73
CA ASP A 383 18.10 29.40 25.07
C ASP A 383 17.83 27.89 25.18
N PHE A 384 17.43 27.20 24.09
CA PHE A 384 17.19 25.75 24.08
C PHE A 384 17.42 25.10 22.70
N ASN A 385 17.63 23.77 22.66
CA ASN A 385 17.66 22.99 21.42
C ASN A 385 16.47 22.03 21.32
N GLU A 386 16.06 21.69 20.10
CA GLU A 386 15.02 20.69 19.86
C GLU A 386 15.38 19.29 20.40
N GLU A 387 16.66 18.93 20.36
CA GLU A 387 17.16 17.62 20.82
C GLU A 387 17.02 17.43 22.35
N ASP A 388 16.75 18.51 23.08
CA ASP A 388 16.50 18.52 24.52
C ASP A 388 15.03 18.25 24.88
N PHE A 389 14.12 18.18 23.89
CA PHE A 389 12.75 17.73 24.10
C PHE A 389 12.70 16.21 24.30
N ASP A 390 11.74 15.77 25.11
CA ASP A 390 11.48 14.35 25.33
C ASP A 390 9.97 14.06 25.27
N VAL A 391 9.59 12.79 25.13
CA VAL A 391 8.19 12.35 25.07
C VAL A 391 7.97 11.21 26.05
N ARG A 392 6.91 11.32 26.84
CA ARG A 392 6.52 10.25 27.78
C ARG A 392 6.22 8.96 27.03
N ASN A 393 6.81 7.86 27.53
CA ASN A 393 6.63 6.51 26.97
C ASN A 393 5.17 6.12 26.74
N SER A 394 4.26 6.43 27.67
CA SER A 394 2.85 6.09 27.52
C SER A 394 2.23 6.73 26.29
N VAL A 395 2.58 7.99 26.00
CA VAL A 395 2.05 8.73 24.86
C VAL A 395 2.75 8.27 23.57
N MET A 396 4.07 8.10 23.60
CA MET A 396 4.81 7.60 22.43
C MET A 396 4.29 6.25 21.96
N LYS A 397 4.05 5.31 22.89
CA LYS A 397 3.50 4.00 22.56
C LYS A 397 2.10 4.10 21.97
N SER A 398 1.22 4.93 22.54
CA SER A 398 -0.13 5.14 22.00
C SER A 398 -0.11 5.76 20.60
N ILE A 399 0.84 6.65 20.29
CA ILE A 399 1.00 7.20 18.94
C ILE A 399 1.46 6.13 17.96
N ILE A 400 2.43 5.29 18.35
CA ILE A 400 2.87 4.17 17.50
C ILE A 400 1.67 3.25 17.26
N ASP A 401 0.94 2.85 18.30
CA ASP A 401 -0.24 1.99 18.17
C ASP A 401 -1.34 2.59 17.28
N LEU A 402 -1.54 3.92 17.34
CA LEU A 402 -2.42 4.64 16.42
C LEU A 402 -1.94 4.49 14.97
N LEU A 403 -0.66 4.76 14.71
CA LEU A 403 -0.10 4.71 13.35
C LEU A 403 -0.05 3.27 12.80
N GLU A 404 0.12 2.27 13.64
CA GLU A 404 0.02 0.86 13.23
C GLU A 404 -1.42 0.42 12.93
N GLY A 405 -2.42 1.16 13.40
CA GLY A 405 -3.83 0.92 13.08
C GLY A 405 -4.23 1.32 11.66
N TYR A 406 -3.39 2.09 10.95
CA TYR A 406 -3.68 2.56 9.59
C TYR A 406 -2.62 2.12 8.59
N SER A 407 -3.05 1.80 7.37
CA SER A 407 -2.16 1.51 6.25
C SER A 407 -1.82 2.79 5.48
N PHE A 408 -0.56 3.20 5.50
CA PHE A 408 -0.06 4.40 4.82
C PHE A 408 0.58 4.03 3.49
N SER A 409 -0.24 3.71 2.49
CA SER A 409 0.27 3.20 1.22
C SER A 409 -0.01 4.13 0.04
N ALA A 410 1.02 4.30 -0.79
CA ALA A 410 0.85 4.81 -2.17
C ALA A 410 0.72 3.66 -3.19
N GLY A 411 0.61 2.43 -2.72
CA GLY A 411 0.39 1.18 -3.46
C GLY A 411 -1.07 0.98 -3.90
N GLY A 412 -1.99 1.79 -3.39
CA GLY A 412 -3.33 1.99 -3.94
C GLY A 412 -4.42 1.08 -3.39
N SER A 413 -4.27 0.39 -2.27
CA SER A 413 -5.44 -0.32 -1.71
C SER A 413 -6.57 0.69 -1.45
N PRO A 414 -7.85 0.31 -1.67
CA PRO A 414 -8.99 1.15 -1.31
C PRO A 414 -9.01 1.59 0.15
N THR A 415 -8.38 0.80 1.02
CA THR A 415 -8.28 1.01 2.47
C THR A 415 -7.04 1.80 2.92
N ASP A 416 -6.16 2.18 1.98
CA ASP A 416 -4.93 2.88 2.31
C ASP A 416 -5.13 4.40 2.41
N LEU A 417 -4.43 5.03 3.36
CA LEU A 417 -4.31 6.48 3.47
C LEU A 417 -3.31 7.04 2.46
N ASP A 418 -3.82 7.78 1.47
CA ASP A 418 -2.99 8.44 0.46
C ASP A 418 -2.17 9.61 1.07
N PRO A 419 -0.87 9.75 0.76
CA PRO A 419 -0.04 10.86 1.27
C PRO A 419 -0.56 12.28 0.96
N SER A 420 -1.41 12.46 -0.05
CA SER A 420 -2.05 13.74 -0.38
C SER A 420 -3.15 14.13 0.60
N VAL A 421 -3.81 13.16 1.24
CA VAL A 421 -4.77 13.35 2.32
C VAL A 421 -4.10 14.02 3.52
N LEU A 422 -2.86 13.63 3.83
CA LEU A 422 -2.11 14.26 4.90
C LEU A 422 -1.87 15.74 4.66
N GLY A 423 -1.79 16.18 3.40
CA GLY A 423 -1.79 17.60 3.07
C GLY A 423 -3.00 18.33 3.66
N ASN A 424 -4.19 17.71 3.61
CA ASN A 424 -5.43 18.22 4.19
C ASN A 424 -5.40 18.14 5.72
N VAL A 425 -4.95 17.01 6.30
CA VAL A 425 -4.77 16.88 7.76
C VAL A 425 -3.82 17.96 8.29
N PHE A 426 -2.71 18.21 7.62
CA PHE A 426 -1.75 19.27 7.97
C PHE A 426 -2.33 20.67 7.78
N GLU A 427 -3.07 20.92 6.70
CA GLU A 427 -3.72 22.21 6.47
C GLU A 427 -4.76 22.50 7.57
N LYS A 428 -5.63 21.54 7.87
CA LYS A 428 -6.60 21.61 8.97
C LYS A 428 -5.89 21.85 10.32
N THR A 429 -4.80 21.14 10.58
CA THR A 429 -3.99 21.28 11.81
C THR A 429 -3.33 22.67 11.93
N VAL A 430 -2.77 23.20 10.84
CA VAL A 430 -2.18 24.56 10.82
C VAL A 430 -3.26 25.63 11.01
N ASN A 431 -4.42 25.47 10.37
CA ASN A 431 -5.57 26.35 10.60
C ASN A 431 -6.04 26.32 12.06
N TYR A 432 -6.02 25.15 12.70
CA TYR A 432 -6.35 25.01 14.11
C TYR A 432 -5.38 25.79 15.01
N ILE A 433 -4.07 25.62 14.83
CA ILE A 433 -3.04 26.33 15.62
C ILE A 433 -3.07 27.86 15.41
N THR A 434 -3.52 28.32 14.23
CA THR A 434 -3.52 29.75 13.88
C THR A 434 -4.85 30.47 14.17
N SER A 435 -5.89 29.74 14.57
CA SER A 435 -7.24 30.30 14.79
C SER A 435 -7.33 31.25 16.00
N ASP A 436 -6.38 31.23 16.93
CA ASP A 436 -6.30 32.20 18.04
C ASP A 436 -5.83 33.61 17.62
N ASN A 437 -5.41 33.79 16.36
CA ASN A 437 -4.97 35.08 15.82
C ASN A 437 -5.69 35.42 14.51
N ALA A 438 -6.88 36.02 14.64
CA ALA A 438 -7.84 36.34 13.56
C ALA A 438 -7.29 37.17 12.37
N ASP A 439 -6.10 37.78 12.47
CA ASP A 439 -5.49 38.56 11.38
C ASP A 439 -4.59 37.73 10.44
N THR A 440 -4.24 36.48 10.79
CA THR A 440 -3.24 35.68 10.05
C THR A 440 -3.84 34.79 8.95
N ASN A 441 -5.16 34.56 8.98
CA ASN A 441 -5.87 33.62 8.09
C ASN A 441 -5.82 33.96 6.58
N LYS A 442 -5.37 35.16 6.20
CA LYS A 442 -5.25 35.56 4.78
C LYS A 442 -3.81 35.66 4.26
N GLU A 443 -2.80 35.60 5.13
CA GLU A 443 -1.42 35.94 4.75
C GLU A 443 -0.44 34.77 4.74
N LEU A 444 -0.76 33.61 5.34
CA LEU A 444 0.16 32.46 5.41
C LEU A 444 0.22 31.61 4.13
N GLY A 445 -0.80 31.67 3.26
CA GLY A 445 -0.73 31.14 1.90
C GLY A 445 -0.21 29.70 1.75
N ALA A 446 -0.37 28.86 2.77
CA ALA A 446 0.05 27.46 2.76
C ALA A 446 -1.02 26.61 2.09
N TYR A 447 -1.38 26.96 0.85
CA TYR A 447 -2.23 26.13 0.03
C TYR A 447 -1.40 24.94 -0.46
N TYR A 448 -1.72 23.74 0.05
CA TYR A 448 -1.18 22.54 -0.55
C TYR A 448 -1.65 22.48 -2.00
N THR A 449 -0.72 22.24 -2.92
CA THR A 449 -1.04 22.29 -4.33
C THR A 449 -1.83 21.04 -4.69
N PRO A 450 -3.04 21.16 -5.28
CA PRO A 450 -3.88 20.01 -5.61
C PRO A 450 -3.12 18.96 -6.42
N SER A 451 -3.50 17.69 -6.22
CA SER A 451 -2.86 16.48 -6.79
C SER A 451 -2.68 16.52 -8.32
N GLU A 452 -3.41 17.38 -9.03
CA GLU A 452 -3.22 17.64 -10.47
C GLU A 452 -1.86 18.30 -10.80
N ILE A 453 -1.28 19.12 -9.91
CA ILE A 453 -0.07 19.91 -10.20
C ILE A 453 1.22 19.16 -9.77
N THR A 454 1.19 18.41 -8.67
CA THR A 454 2.31 17.53 -8.26
C THR A 454 2.58 16.43 -9.28
N ARG A 455 1.55 15.98 -10.01
CA ARG A 455 1.67 14.96 -11.06
C ARG A 455 2.36 15.45 -12.34
N PHE A 456 2.27 16.74 -12.69
CA PHE A 456 2.94 17.28 -13.90
C PHE A 456 4.48 17.20 -13.81
N CYS A 457 5.05 17.19 -12.59
CA CYS A 457 6.48 17.01 -12.37
C CYS A 457 6.93 15.53 -12.48
N ARG A 458 6.04 14.56 -12.21
CA ARG A 458 6.35 13.11 -12.22
C ARG A 458 6.48 12.53 -13.64
N LYS A 459 5.87 13.17 -14.65
CA LYS A 459 5.89 12.73 -16.06
C LYS A 459 7.26 12.83 -16.75
N ARG A 460 8.27 13.46 -16.12
CA ARG A 460 9.65 13.51 -16.62
C ARG A 460 10.56 12.68 -15.71
N ARG A 461 10.89 11.46 -16.16
CA ARG A 461 11.80 10.49 -15.55
C ARG A 461 13.01 11.17 -14.87
N PHE A 462 13.00 11.26 -13.54
CA PHE A 462 14.17 11.61 -12.69
C PHE A 462 13.95 11.13 -11.23
N ALA A 463 14.15 9.84 -10.98
CA ALA A 463 13.88 9.19 -9.69
C ALA A 463 14.69 9.75 -8.50
N ARG A 464 15.91 10.31 -8.72
CA ARG A 464 16.73 10.87 -7.63
C ARG A 464 16.47 12.35 -7.30
N HIS A 465 15.94 13.13 -8.25
CA HIS A 465 15.63 14.55 -8.03
C HIS A 465 14.18 14.80 -7.59
N CYS A 466 13.25 13.90 -7.93
CA CYS A 466 11.87 14.00 -7.46
C CYS A 466 11.77 13.73 -5.95
N TRP A 467 12.60 12.86 -5.41
CA TRP A 467 12.61 12.51 -4.00
C TRP A 467 13.14 13.66 -3.11
N THR A 468 14.24 14.29 -3.52
CA THR A 468 14.71 15.54 -2.90
C THR A 468 13.70 16.68 -3.10
N ALA A 469 12.93 16.70 -4.18
CA ALA A 469 11.87 17.69 -4.40
C ALA A 469 10.62 17.44 -3.55
N SER A 470 10.21 16.18 -3.32
CA SER A 470 9.09 15.83 -2.43
C SER A 470 9.44 16.14 -0.99
N VAL A 471 10.62 15.71 -0.51
CA VAL A 471 11.16 16.04 0.81
C VAL A 471 11.37 17.56 0.96
N ALA A 472 11.82 18.26 -0.10
CA ALA A 472 11.93 19.72 -0.09
C ALA A 472 10.59 20.46 -0.22
N CYS A 473 9.55 19.84 -0.79
CA CYS A 473 8.20 20.40 -0.84
C CYS A 473 7.55 20.27 0.53
N TRP A 474 7.65 19.09 1.15
CA TRP A 474 7.25 18.81 2.53
C TRP A 474 7.97 19.72 3.55
N SER A 475 9.30 19.80 3.47
CA SER A 475 10.13 20.68 4.31
C SER A 475 9.82 22.18 4.10
N LYS A 476 9.40 22.60 2.90
CA LYS A 476 9.01 23.99 2.61
C LYS A 476 7.64 24.38 3.16
N SER A 477 6.70 23.44 3.24
CA SER A 477 5.41 23.66 3.90
C SER A 477 5.60 23.92 5.40
N VAL A 478 6.52 23.19 6.05
CA VAL A 478 6.86 23.35 7.47
C VAL A 478 7.67 24.64 7.73
N THR A 479 8.70 24.92 6.93
CA THR A 479 9.53 26.15 7.10
C THR A 479 8.81 27.45 6.70
N GLY A 480 7.69 27.37 5.97
CA GLY A 480 6.82 28.50 5.64
C GLY A 480 6.19 29.17 6.86
N LEU A 481 6.03 28.45 7.98
CA LEU A 481 5.50 28.97 9.24
C LEU A 481 6.38 30.06 9.89
N ARG A 482 7.68 30.16 9.58
CA ARG A 482 8.62 31.07 10.29
C ARG A 482 8.88 32.43 9.63
N ARG A 483 8.65 32.64 8.32
CA ARG A 483 9.11 33.88 7.62
C ARG A 483 8.00 34.90 7.39
N LYS A 484 7.84 35.83 8.35
CA LYS A 484 7.25 37.17 8.12
C LYS A 484 8.09 37.99 7.12
N SER A 485 8.05 37.69 5.82
CA SER A 485 8.54 38.64 4.81
C SER A 485 7.89 38.42 3.44
N ARG A 486 7.12 39.43 3.01
CA ARG A 486 6.54 39.61 1.67
C ARG A 486 7.47 39.09 0.57
N THR A 487 7.19 37.90 0.05
CA THR A 487 7.63 37.52 -1.29
C THR A 487 6.53 36.67 -1.91
N THR A 488 5.79 37.24 -2.86
CA THR A 488 4.96 36.47 -3.78
C THR A 488 5.88 35.49 -4.52
N ILE A 489 5.84 34.21 -4.16
CA ILE A 489 6.69 33.19 -4.79
C ILE A 489 6.09 32.86 -6.17
N ARG A 490 6.55 33.56 -7.21
CA ARG A 490 6.37 33.10 -8.60
C ARG A 490 7.26 31.88 -8.82
N CYS A 491 6.63 30.74 -9.09
CA CYS A 491 7.26 29.49 -9.51
C CYS A 491 7.81 29.59 -10.96
N THR A 492 8.71 30.55 -11.24
CA THR A 492 9.27 30.78 -12.59
C THR A 492 10.77 30.50 -12.70
N ARG A 493 11.49 30.28 -11.60
CA ARG A 493 12.95 30.06 -11.63
C ARG A 493 13.41 28.62 -11.88
N LEU A 494 12.55 27.61 -11.76
CA LEU A 494 12.86 26.22 -12.16
C LEU A 494 13.01 26.04 -13.69
N SER A 495 12.53 27.00 -14.48
CA SER A 495 12.58 26.94 -15.96
C SER A 495 13.95 27.28 -16.57
N ARG A 496 14.85 27.98 -15.85
CA ARG A 496 16.14 28.43 -16.43
C ARG A 496 17.26 27.41 -16.25
N THR A 497 17.26 26.63 -15.17
CA THR A 497 18.28 25.60 -14.94
C THR A 497 18.11 24.39 -15.86
N CYS A 498 16.87 24.07 -16.25
CA CYS A 498 16.56 23.01 -17.21
C CYS A 498 16.96 23.33 -18.67
N ARG A 499 17.35 24.56 -19.01
CA ARG A 499 17.79 24.90 -20.38
C ARG A 499 19.30 24.74 -20.62
N VAL A 500 20.10 24.56 -19.58
CA VAL A 500 21.57 24.53 -19.70
C VAL A 500 22.13 23.10 -19.75
N ILE A 501 21.35 22.09 -19.38
CA ILE A 501 21.76 20.67 -19.36
C ILE A 501 21.14 19.89 -20.54
N GLY A 502 20.62 20.61 -21.53
CA GLY A 502 20.10 20.05 -22.79
C GLY A 502 20.89 20.56 -23.99
N ALA A 503 22.22 20.45 -23.92
CA ALA A 503 23.14 20.62 -25.05
C ALA A 503 24.10 19.42 -25.09
#